data_AF-A0A3M1H665-F1
#
_entry.id   AF-A0A3M1H665-F1
#
_cell.length_a   1.000
_cell.length_b   1.000
_cell.length_c   1.000
_cell.angle_alpha   90.00
_cell.angle_beta   90.00
_cell.angle_gamma   90.00
#
_symmetry.space_group_name_H-M   'P 1'
#
loop_
_entity.id
_entity.type
_entity.pdbx_description
1 polymer ?
#
loop_
_entity_poly.entity_id
_entity_poly.type
_entity_poly.pdbx_seq_one_letter_code
_entity_poly.pdbx_strand_id
1 'polypeptide(L)'
;MGNKVVARFLDGRVEKGKVFYFDPQKKYFPLKDVKNPYGEGKFIHFKDLKAVFFVKDLVGNKYYHSNIDEKVLEQEKKMGQKGIIHFKDGETLFALIYEPDQYEIGFFAFPVDPKDNNERVFVLRHAVDHIEFLSSNDSGL
;
A
#
# COMPACT_ATOMS: atom_id res chain seq x y z
N MET A 1 11.35 15.61 -4.91
CA MET A 1 11.38 15.17 -3.50
C MET A 1 11.11 13.66 -3.45
N GLY A 2 11.73 12.91 -2.52
CA GLY A 2 11.47 11.48 -2.38
C GLY A 2 10.19 11.20 -1.59
N ASN A 3 9.48 10.11 -1.93
CA ASN A 3 8.29 9.66 -1.21
C ASN A 3 8.69 9.09 0.16
N LYS A 4 7.91 9.35 1.21
CA LYS A 4 8.07 8.68 2.51
C LYS A 4 7.40 7.32 2.44
N VAL A 5 8.06 6.31 2.97
CA VAL A 5 7.62 4.93 2.78
C VAL A 5 7.83 4.11 4.05
N VAL A 6 6.87 3.21 4.29
CA VAL A 6 6.94 2.15 5.29
C VAL A 6 6.92 0.81 4.56
N ALA A 7 8.03 0.08 4.58
CA ALA A 7 8.13 -1.27 4.05
C ALA A 7 7.78 -2.28 5.15
N ARG A 8 6.72 -3.07 4.94
CA ARG A 8 6.34 -4.17 5.84
C ARG A 8 6.85 -5.50 5.28
N PHE A 9 7.63 -6.21 6.07
CA PHE A 9 8.17 -7.52 5.72
C PHE A 9 7.20 -8.63 6.07
N LEU A 10 7.33 -9.76 5.38
CA LEU A 10 6.57 -10.98 5.67
C LEU A 10 6.83 -11.52 7.09
N ASP A 11 8.01 -11.23 7.66
CA ASP A 11 8.42 -11.64 9.01
C ASP A 11 7.95 -10.67 10.12
N GLY A 12 7.12 -9.68 9.78
CA GLY A 12 6.62 -8.68 10.70
C GLY A 12 7.56 -7.49 10.96
N ARG A 13 8.79 -7.50 10.41
CA ARG A 13 9.66 -6.31 10.49
C ARG A 13 9.08 -5.14 9.71
N VAL A 14 9.41 -3.93 10.19
CA VAL A 14 9.00 -2.67 9.57
C VAL A 14 10.22 -1.79 9.38
N GLU A 15 10.44 -1.34 8.14
CA GLU A 15 11.48 -0.36 7.82
C GLU A 15 10.88 0.91 7.24
N LYS A 16 11.37 2.07 7.68
CA LYS A 16 10.85 3.38 7.33
C LYS A 16 11.94 4.21 6.66
N GLY A 17 11.59 4.94 5.61
CA GLY A 17 12.58 5.74 4.91
C GLY A 17 11.99 6.57 3.78
N LYS A 18 12.88 7.00 2.87
CA LYS A 18 12.51 7.70 1.63
C LYS A 18 12.89 6.88 0.41
N VAL A 19 12.03 6.92 -0.61
CA VAL A 19 12.28 6.34 -1.92
C VAL A 19 12.16 7.43 -2.97
N PHE A 20 13.22 7.61 -3.76
CA PHE A 20 13.29 8.61 -4.83
C PHE A 20 12.87 8.04 -6.17
N TYR A 21 13.03 6.73 -6.35
CA TYR A 21 12.62 6.00 -7.55
C TYR A 21 12.11 4.63 -7.13
N PHE A 22 10.91 4.28 -7.58
CA PHE A 22 10.25 3.02 -7.26
C PHE A 22 9.78 2.38 -8.56
N ASP A 23 10.30 1.19 -8.85
CA ASP A 23 10.02 0.46 -10.08
C ASP A 23 9.65 -0.98 -9.73
N PRO A 24 8.35 -1.33 -9.81
CA PRO A 24 7.84 -2.67 -9.56
C PRO A 24 8.43 -3.77 -10.46
N GLN A 25 9.06 -3.42 -11.59
CA GLN A 25 9.65 -4.40 -12.50
C GLN A 25 11.04 -4.86 -12.04
N LYS A 26 11.64 -4.18 -11.04
CA LYS A 26 12.92 -4.58 -10.44
C LYS A 26 12.72 -5.58 -9.31
N LYS A 27 13.81 -6.25 -8.92
CA LYS A 27 13.81 -7.19 -7.78
C LYS A 27 13.82 -6.52 -6.41
N TYR A 28 14.23 -5.25 -6.37
CA TYR A 28 14.41 -4.47 -5.14
C TYR A 28 14.28 -2.98 -5.45
N PHE A 29 14.13 -2.18 -4.39
CA PHE A 29 14.24 -0.73 -4.46
C PHE A 29 15.18 -0.18 -3.37
N PRO A 30 15.84 0.97 -3.59
CA PRO A 30 16.67 1.61 -2.58
C PRO A 30 15.82 2.39 -1.57
N LEU A 31 15.94 2.05 -0.30
CA LEU A 31 15.35 2.79 0.82
C LEU A 31 16.43 3.66 1.49
N LYS A 32 16.25 4.97 1.44
CA LYS A 32 17.16 5.94 2.07
C LYS A 32 16.72 6.26 3.49
N ASP A 33 17.68 6.37 4.40
CA ASP A 33 17.41 6.87 5.75
C ASP A 33 16.93 8.32 5.69
N VAL A 34 15.95 8.65 6.51
CA VAL A 34 15.40 10.01 6.64
C VAL A 34 16.40 10.95 7.32
N LYS A 35 17.20 10.43 8.25
CA LYS A 35 18.24 11.16 8.97
C LYS A 35 19.51 11.35 8.14
N ASN A 36 19.76 10.46 7.18
CA ASN A 36 20.90 10.55 6.26
C ASN A 36 20.48 10.29 4.80
N PRO A 37 19.78 11.24 4.16
CA PRO A 37 19.27 11.06 2.79
C PRO A 37 20.37 10.97 1.73
N TYR A 38 21.60 11.41 2.05
CA TYR A 38 22.76 11.36 1.16
C TYR A 38 23.61 10.09 1.33
N GLY A 39 23.44 9.35 2.43
CA GLY A 39 24.11 8.08 2.67
C GLY A 39 23.65 6.96 1.72
N GLU A 40 24.36 5.84 1.70
CA GLU A 40 23.96 4.68 0.90
C GLU A 40 22.57 4.18 1.33
N GLY A 41 21.72 3.89 0.35
CA GLY A 41 20.38 3.36 0.61
C GLY A 41 20.45 1.84 0.79
N LYS A 42 19.63 1.29 1.68
CA LYS A 42 19.49 -0.16 1.81
C LYS A 42 18.65 -0.68 0.66
N PHE A 43 19.09 -1.76 0.02
CA PHE A 43 18.27 -2.45 -0.98
C PHE A 43 17.25 -3.35 -0.28
N ILE A 44 15.96 -3.07 -0.52
CA ILE A 44 14.85 -3.84 0.01
C ILE A 44 14.28 -4.70 -1.11
N HIS A 45 14.33 -6.03 -0.92
CA HIS A 45 13.84 -6.98 -1.91
C HIS A 45 12.34 -7.22 -1.79
N PHE A 46 11.62 -7.15 -2.92
CA PHE A 46 10.17 -7.32 -2.94
C PHE A 46 9.69 -8.70 -2.47
N LYS A 47 10.49 -9.75 -2.69
CA LYS A 47 10.18 -11.11 -2.25
C LYS A 47 10.05 -11.25 -0.72
N ASP A 48 10.67 -10.35 0.04
CA ASP A 48 10.67 -10.39 1.50
C ASP A 48 9.56 -9.51 2.10
N LEU A 49 8.81 -8.80 1.24
CA LEU A 49 7.81 -7.81 1.65
C LEU A 49 6.39 -8.33 1.51
N LYS A 50 5.57 -7.92 2.48
CA LYS A 50 4.11 -7.93 2.38
C LYS A 50 3.61 -6.81 1.47
N ALA A 51 4.03 -5.58 1.78
CA ALA A 51 3.56 -4.38 1.10
C ALA A 51 4.50 -3.20 1.36
N VAL A 52 4.42 -2.21 0.48
CA VAL A 52 5.13 -0.93 0.58
C VAL A 52 4.10 0.19 0.68
N PHE A 53 3.99 0.82 1.85
CA PHE A 53 3.03 1.88 2.13
C PHE A 53 3.67 3.24 1.88
N PHE A 54 3.14 3.98 0.90
CA PHE A 54 3.52 5.37 0.66
C PHE A 54 2.68 6.25 1.57
N VAL A 55 3.33 7.05 2.41
CA VAL A 55 2.67 7.72 3.54
C VAL A 55 2.92 9.22 3.55
N LYS A 56 1.95 9.98 4.06
CA LYS A 56 2.06 11.41 4.32
C LYS A 56 3.10 11.70 5.41
N ASP A 57 3.13 10.85 6.44
CA ASP A 57 4.04 10.96 7.59
C ASP A 57 4.59 9.59 8.05
N LEU A 58 5.84 9.58 8.57
CA LEU A 58 6.52 8.36 8.99
C LEU A 58 6.24 7.96 10.45
N VAL A 59 5.77 8.88 11.29
CA VAL A 59 5.29 8.54 12.64
C VAL A 59 3.94 7.85 12.48
N GLY A 60 3.05 8.47 11.71
CA GLY A 60 1.68 8.02 11.51
C GLY A 60 0.86 8.00 12.81
N ASN A 61 -0.37 7.50 12.74
CA ASN A 61 -1.18 7.25 13.93
C ASN A 61 -1.61 5.78 13.95
N LYS A 62 -0.96 4.96 14.77
CA LYS A 62 -1.26 3.52 14.88
C LYS A 62 -2.63 3.20 15.49
N TYR A 63 -3.29 4.20 16.10
CA TYR A 63 -4.64 4.06 16.66
C TYR A 63 -5.72 4.55 15.70
N TYR A 64 -5.32 5.10 14.54
CA TYR A 64 -6.27 5.49 13.52
C TYR A 64 -6.82 4.25 12.82
N HIS A 65 -8.13 4.07 12.90
CA HIS A 65 -8.84 3.08 12.12
C HIS A 65 -9.54 3.84 11.01
N SER A 66 -9.25 3.48 9.76
CA SER A 66 -9.84 4.14 8.61
C SER A 66 -11.36 3.97 8.67
N ASN A 67 -12.07 5.09 8.53
CA ASN A 67 -13.53 5.06 8.47
C ASN A 67 -13.92 4.59 7.07
N ILE A 68 -14.38 3.35 6.99
CA ILE A 68 -14.92 2.77 5.77
C ILE A 68 -16.37 3.26 5.65
N ASP A 69 -16.55 4.52 5.23
CA ASP A 69 -17.87 5.05 4.87
C ASP A 69 -18.06 4.90 3.36
N GLU A 70 -18.93 3.99 2.97
CA GLU A 70 -19.29 3.68 1.58
C GLU A 70 -19.75 4.91 0.78
N LYS A 71 -20.22 5.97 1.44
CA LYS A 71 -20.62 7.23 0.78
C LYS A 71 -19.43 8.12 0.42
N VAL A 72 -18.34 8.07 1.18
CA VAL A 72 -17.09 8.80 0.85
C VAL A 72 -16.49 8.26 -0.47
N LEU A 73 -16.77 6.99 -0.76
CA LEU A 73 -16.29 6.23 -1.90
C LEU A 73 -17.04 6.47 -3.23
N GLU A 74 -18.20 7.14 -3.22
CA GLU A 74 -18.94 7.44 -4.47
C GLU A 74 -18.33 8.62 -5.25
N GLN A 75 -17.52 9.45 -4.59
CA GLN A 75 -17.01 10.70 -5.17
C GLN A 75 -15.72 10.52 -6.00
N GLU A 76 -15.01 9.39 -5.87
CA GLU A 76 -13.73 9.17 -6.56
C GLU A 76 -13.83 8.10 -7.66
N LYS A 77 -14.37 8.48 -8.83
CA LYS A 77 -14.22 7.72 -10.09
C LYS A 77 -12.79 7.82 -10.63
N LYS A 78 -11.81 7.21 -9.96
CA LYS A 78 -10.43 7.07 -10.47
C LYS A 78 -10.01 5.61 -10.54
N MET A 79 -9.89 5.11 -11.77
CA MET A 79 -9.16 3.92 -12.25
C MET A 79 -8.87 2.78 -11.25
N GLY A 80 -9.87 2.26 -10.53
CA GLY A 80 -9.69 1.08 -9.69
C GLY A 80 -11.01 0.44 -9.25
N GLN A 81 -10.97 -0.85 -8.92
CA GLN A 81 -12.13 -1.60 -8.42
C GLN A 81 -12.13 -1.60 -6.89
N LYS A 82 -13.28 -1.34 -6.27
CA LYS A 82 -13.41 -1.40 -4.81
C LYS A 82 -13.25 -2.84 -4.35
N GLY A 83 -12.46 -3.04 -3.30
CA GLY A 83 -12.32 -4.36 -2.70
C GLY A 83 -11.60 -4.37 -1.36
N ILE A 84 -11.67 -5.52 -0.72
CA ILE A 84 -10.95 -5.85 0.50
C ILE A 84 -9.85 -6.84 0.12
N ILE A 85 -8.61 -6.46 0.39
CA ILE A 85 -7.45 -7.33 0.20
C ILE A 85 -7.23 -8.07 1.52
N HIS A 86 -7.33 -9.40 1.48
CA HIS A 86 -7.02 -10.26 2.60
C HIS A 86 -5.56 -10.73 2.47
N PHE A 87 -4.74 -10.45 3.48
CA PHE A 87 -3.36 -10.91 3.51
C PHE A 87 -3.24 -12.26 4.20
N LYS A 88 -2.20 -13.02 3.85
CA LYS A 88 -1.92 -14.34 4.45
C LYS A 88 -1.65 -14.32 5.96
N ASP A 89 -1.33 -13.15 6.52
CA ASP A 89 -1.14 -12.96 7.97
C ASP A 89 -2.43 -12.58 8.70
N GLY A 90 -3.57 -12.53 8.00
CA GLY A 90 -4.88 -12.23 8.56
C GLY A 90 -5.22 -10.73 8.65
N GLU A 91 -4.29 -9.82 8.30
CA GLU A 91 -4.66 -8.40 8.16
C GLU A 91 -5.49 -8.19 6.89
N THR A 92 -6.26 -7.09 6.85
CA THR A 92 -7.04 -6.69 5.68
C THR A 92 -6.76 -5.24 5.27
N LEU A 93 -6.94 -4.93 3.99
CA LEU A 93 -6.85 -3.57 3.45
C LEU A 93 -8.04 -3.28 2.53
N PHE A 94 -8.90 -2.36 2.96
CA PHE A 94 -9.97 -1.82 2.12
C PHE A 94 -9.42 -0.71 1.23
N ALA A 95 -9.56 -0.83 -0.09
CA ALA A 95 -8.99 0.11 -1.04
C ALA A 95 -9.68 0.10 -2.42
N LEU A 96 -9.38 1.12 -3.23
CA LEU A 96 -9.50 1.03 -4.68
C LEU A 96 -8.27 0.31 -5.24
N ILE A 97 -8.49 -0.76 -5.98
CA ILE A 97 -7.44 -1.66 -6.47
C ILE A 97 -7.19 -1.39 -7.96
N TYR A 98 -5.93 -1.13 -8.31
CA TYR A 98 -5.47 -0.92 -9.69
C TYR A 98 -4.38 -1.94 -10.05
N GLU A 99 -4.73 -2.89 -10.90
CA GLU A 99 -3.87 -4.01 -11.32
C GLU A 99 -3.52 -3.95 -12.82
N PRO A 100 -2.51 -3.17 -13.22
CA PRO A 100 -2.04 -3.22 -14.60
C PRO A 100 -1.17 -4.47 -14.83
N ASP A 101 -1.33 -5.13 -15.98
CA ASP A 101 -0.64 -6.40 -16.31
C ASP A 101 0.90 -6.34 -16.21
N GLN A 102 1.49 -5.16 -16.42
CA GLN A 102 2.94 -4.95 -16.36
C GLN A 102 3.57 -5.12 -14.97
N TYR A 103 2.78 -5.12 -13.88
CA TYR A 103 3.29 -5.29 -12.53
C TYR A 103 3.13 -6.75 -12.08
N GLU A 104 4.01 -7.63 -12.57
CA GLU A 104 3.92 -9.07 -12.30
C GLU A 104 3.94 -9.42 -10.80
N ILE A 105 4.71 -8.68 -10.01
CA ILE A 105 4.93 -8.98 -8.58
C ILE A 105 3.84 -8.43 -7.65
N GLY A 106 2.99 -7.53 -8.12
CA GLY A 106 2.17 -6.70 -7.23
C GLY A 106 1.26 -5.72 -7.95
N PHE A 107 0.54 -4.91 -7.19
CA PHE A 107 -0.37 -3.91 -7.73
C PHE A 107 -0.53 -2.74 -6.76
N PHE A 108 -1.10 -1.63 -7.22
CA PHE A 108 -1.37 -0.50 -6.34
C PHE A 108 -2.78 -0.57 -5.77
N ALA A 109 -2.89 -0.34 -4.47
CA ALA A 109 -4.12 -0.15 -3.74
C ALA A 109 -4.16 1.26 -3.15
N PHE A 110 -5.28 1.96 -3.28
CA PHE A 110 -5.47 3.33 -2.82
C PHE A 110 -6.47 3.33 -1.66
N PRO A 111 -6.01 3.58 -0.42
CA PRO A 111 -6.88 3.75 0.73
C PRO A 111 -7.89 4.87 0.48
N VAL A 112 -9.11 4.65 0.93
CA VAL A 112 -10.28 5.44 0.51
C VAL A 112 -10.70 6.48 1.55
N ASP A 113 -10.09 6.41 2.74
CA ASP A 113 -10.27 7.41 3.78
C ASP A 113 -9.24 8.54 3.58
N PRO A 114 -9.68 9.77 3.27
CA PRO A 114 -8.77 10.90 3.04
C PRO A 114 -7.95 11.29 4.28
N LYS A 115 -8.40 10.90 5.49
CA LYS A 115 -7.67 11.10 6.74
C LYS A 115 -6.62 10.01 7.00
N ASP A 116 -6.61 8.93 6.21
CA ASP A 116 -5.59 7.90 6.30
C ASP A 116 -4.20 8.52 6.03
N ASN A 117 -3.20 8.02 6.75
CA ASN A 117 -1.82 8.40 6.54
C ASN A 117 -1.26 7.81 5.24
N ASN A 118 -1.84 6.70 4.76
CA ASN A 118 -1.45 6.03 3.54
C ASN A 118 -2.04 6.76 2.33
N GLU A 119 -1.17 7.14 1.38
CA GLU A 119 -1.57 7.75 0.10
C GLU A 119 -1.82 6.69 -0.98
N ARG A 120 -0.98 5.65 -0.98
CA ARG A 120 -1.13 4.45 -1.82
C ARG A 120 -0.29 3.33 -1.22
N VAL A 121 -0.62 2.10 -1.54
CA VAL A 121 0.07 0.91 -1.08
C VAL A 121 0.44 0.08 -2.30
N PHE A 122 1.70 -0.27 -2.47
CA PHE A 122 2.09 -1.31 -3.41
C PHE A 122 2.03 -2.65 -2.69
N VAL A 123 1.04 -3.45 -3.06
CA VAL A 123 0.73 -4.75 -2.46
C VAL A 123 1.43 -5.85 -3.24
N LEU A 124 2.13 -6.75 -2.55
CA LEU A 124 2.83 -7.87 -3.20
C LEU A 124 1.88 -9.06 -3.33
N ARG A 125 1.70 -9.58 -4.55
CA ARG A 125 0.76 -10.67 -4.85
C ARG A 125 1.03 -11.91 -4.00
N HIS A 126 2.29 -12.23 -3.74
CA HIS A 126 2.67 -13.41 -2.95
C HIS A 126 2.24 -13.33 -1.48
N ALA A 127 1.94 -12.13 -0.96
CA ALA A 127 1.48 -11.91 0.40
C ALA A 127 -0.06 -11.87 0.52
N VAL A 128 -0.77 -11.83 -0.61
CA VAL A 128 -2.24 -11.81 -0.68
C VAL A 128 -2.76 -13.25 -0.60
N ASP A 129 -3.78 -13.45 0.22
CA ASP A 129 -4.55 -14.68 0.27
C ASP A 129 -5.65 -14.65 -0.80
N HIS A 130 -6.55 -13.66 -0.73
CA HIS A 130 -7.56 -13.39 -1.75
C HIS A 130 -8.00 -11.92 -1.74
N ILE A 131 -8.79 -11.52 -2.74
CA ILE A 131 -9.40 -10.19 -2.85
C ILE A 131 -10.91 -10.36 -2.95
N GLU A 132 -11.64 -9.72 -2.05
CA GLU A 132 -13.09 -9.60 -2.11
C GLU A 132 -13.46 -8.30 -2.83
N PHE A 133 -13.89 -8.38 -4.09
CA PHE A 133 -14.34 -7.21 -4.84
C PHE A 133 -15.78 -6.86 -4.48
N LEU A 134 -16.02 -5.59 -4.18
CA LEU A 134 -17.34 -5.10 -3.82
C LEU A 134 -18.11 -4.70 -5.06
N SER A 135 -19.33 -5.23 -5.19
CA SER A 135 -20.21 -4.90 -6.30
C SER A 135 -20.87 -3.53 -6.09
N SER A 136 -21.17 -2.82 -7.17
CA SER A 136 -21.80 -1.50 -7.12
C SER A 136 -23.29 -1.52 -6.71
N ASN A 137 -23.85 -2.67 -6.29
CA ASN A 137 -25.30 -2.87 -6.14
C ASN A 137 -25.83 -2.93 -4.70
N ASP A 138 -24.99 -2.85 -3.67
CA ASP A 138 -25.49 -2.87 -2.28
C ASP A 138 -25.83 -1.45 -1.78
N SER A 139 -26.72 -0.77 -2.50
CA SER A 139 -27.38 0.47 -2.04
C SER A 139 -28.63 0.19 -1.21
N GLY A 140 -28.78 -1.02 -0.66
CA GLY A 140 -30.00 -1.43 0.03
C GLY A 140 -29.69 -2.12 1.35
N LEU A 141 -29.71 -1.35 2.43
CA LEU A 141 -30.45 -1.59 3.68
C LEU A 141 -30.36 -0.37 4.60
#